data_AF-A0A1X0UPF5-F1
#
_entry.id   AF-A0A1X0UPF5-F1
#
_cell.length_a   1.000
_cell.length_b   1.000
_cell.length_c   1.000
_cell.angle_alpha   90.00
_cell.angle_beta   90.00
_cell.angle_gamma   90.00
#
_symmetry.space_group_name_H-M   'P 1'
#
loop_
_entity.id
_entity.type
_entity.pdbx_description
1 polymer ?
#
loop_
_entity_poly.entity_id
_entity_poly.type
_entity_poly.pdbx_seq_one_letter_code
_entity_poly.pdbx_strand_id
1 'polypeptide(L)'
;MTVDLRKNQGKTVDPINPYAVIALVAALLGLFPVAIVFGILAFWRPAGRGLTIAGLALGAIEAIAVATIVYGFGTGLTADDSTNATVYQDYSLPATPLEAPPAIVVVPSLTTSPPVETTIEVTEGHPLALPAVDDSCDPDVDNHATSSDGTFLKCAYAGRSTARWVRSAPIIAYADQGASCDPSARGIAVSPEGVDMVCVSNGDGEVGYWVPGP
;
A
#
# COMPACT_ATOMS: atom_id res chain seq x y z
N MET A 1 -9.42 -67.07 -0.90
CA MET A 1 -8.50 -66.13 -0.25
C MET A 1 -8.58 -64.82 -0.99
N THR A 2 -9.37 -63.88 -0.51
CA THR A 2 -9.55 -62.56 -1.10
C THR A 2 -8.83 -61.57 -0.19
N VAL A 3 -7.76 -60.98 -0.70
CA VAL A 3 -6.98 -59.97 0.03
C VAL A 3 -7.75 -58.66 -0.02
N ASP A 4 -8.21 -58.23 1.14
CA ASP A 4 -8.97 -56.99 1.31
C ASP A 4 -8.02 -55.79 1.23
N LEU A 5 -8.01 -55.10 0.09
CA LEU A 5 -7.14 -53.95 -0.20
C LEU A 5 -7.66 -52.62 0.41
N ARG A 6 -8.72 -52.64 1.23
CA ARG A 6 -9.34 -51.42 1.77
C ARG A 6 -8.72 -50.85 3.05
N LYS A 7 -7.63 -51.39 3.57
CA LYS A 7 -7.12 -51.01 4.90
C LYS A 7 -6.26 -49.74 4.97
N ASN A 8 -5.88 -49.12 3.84
CA ASN A 8 -4.95 -47.97 3.85
C ASN A 8 -5.53 -46.61 3.44
N GLN A 9 -6.84 -46.47 3.21
CA GLN A 9 -7.44 -45.16 2.88
C GLN A 9 -8.07 -44.48 4.10
N GLY A 10 -7.25 -44.18 5.12
CA GLY A 10 -7.76 -43.58 6.35
C GLY A 10 -6.76 -42.80 7.18
N LYS A 11 -5.63 -42.35 6.61
CA LYS A 11 -4.84 -41.30 7.25
C LYS A 11 -5.33 -39.97 6.71
N THR A 12 -6.39 -39.46 7.32
CA THR A 12 -6.71 -38.04 7.25
C THR A 12 -5.47 -37.29 7.71
N VAL A 13 -4.78 -36.64 6.78
CA VAL A 13 -3.68 -35.75 7.12
C VAL A 13 -4.32 -34.60 7.88
N ASP A 14 -4.05 -34.51 9.18
CA ASP A 14 -4.53 -33.40 9.99
C ASP A 14 -4.10 -32.09 9.32
N PRO A 15 -5.01 -31.10 9.17
CA PRO A 15 -4.68 -29.84 8.52
C PRO A 15 -3.47 -29.19 9.20
N ILE A 16 -2.39 -28.98 8.45
CA ILE A 16 -1.19 -28.30 8.94
C ILE A 16 -1.55 -26.86 9.26
N ASN A 17 -1.16 -26.37 10.45
CA ASN A 17 -1.46 -25.01 10.88
C ASN A 17 -0.67 -24.00 10.02
N PRO A 18 -1.33 -23.16 9.20
CA PRO A 18 -0.63 -22.21 8.32
C PRO A 18 0.23 -21.20 9.10
N TYR A 19 -0.17 -20.85 10.32
CA TYR A 19 0.61 -19.95 11.18
C TYR A 19 1.95 -20.55 11.61
N ALA A 20 2.03 -21.88 11.75
CA ALA A 20 3.28 -22.56 12.09
C ALA A 20 4.28 -22.53 10.93
N VAL A 21 3.79 -22.66 9.68
CA VAL A 21 4.62 -22.56 8.48
C VAL A 21 5.17 -21.15 8.34
N ILE A 22 4.32 -20.12 8.53
CA ILE A 22 4.72 -18.71 8.45
C ILE A 22 5.76 -18.38 9.53
N ALA A 23 5.56 -18.84 10.77
CA ALA A 23 6.51 -18.63 11.86
C ALA A 23 7.88 -19.24 11.56
N LEU A 24 7.92 -20.43 10.96
CA LEU A 24 9.17 -21.12 10.59
C LEU A 24 9.91 -20.40 9.46
N VAL A 25 9.20 -19.98 8.41
CA VAL A 25 9.80 -19.21 7.31
C VAL A 25 10.33 -17.87 7.81
N ALA A 26 9.57 -17.16 8.65
CA ALA A 26 10.01 -15.90 9.25
C ALA A 26 11.26 -16.07 10.12
N ALA A 27 11.35 -17.16 10.90
CA ALA A 27 12.54 -17.47 11.69
C ALA A 27 13.77 -17.74 10.80
N LEU A 28 13.62 -18.54 9.74
CA LEU A 28 14.71 -18.81 8.78
C LEU A 28 15.21 -17.56 8.06
N LEU A 29 14.34 -16.56 7.88
CA LEU A 29 14.69 -15.28 7.27
C LEU A 29 15.20 -14.24 8.28
N GLY A 30 15.33 -14.58 9.57
CA GLY A 30 15.77 -13.65 10.62
C GLY A 30 14.74 -12.57 10.99
N LEU A 31 13.48 -12.75 10.58
CA LEU A 31 12.37 -11.84 10.91
C LEU A 31 11.79 -12.17 12.28
N PHE A 32 12.63 -12.04 13.32
CA PHE A 32 12.29 -12.46 14.69
C PHE A 32 10.96 -11.90 15.23
N PRO A 33 10.62 -10.61 15.07
CA PRO A 33 9.35 -10.10 15.61
C PRO A 33 8.14 -10.78 14.97
N VAL A 34 8.21 -11.03 13.66
CA VAL A 34 7.17 -11.73 12.89
C VAL A 34 7.11 -13.20 13.34
N ALA A 35 8.25 -13.88 13.44
CA ALA A 35 8.33 -15.27 13.88
C ALA A 35 7.71 -15.49 15.27
N ILE A 36 7.94 -14.55 16.20
CA ILE A 36 7.40 -14.62 17.57
C ILE A 36 5.87 -14.51 17.56
N VAL A 37 5.30 -13.52 16.85
CA VAL A 37 3.84 -13.32 16.79
C VAL A 37 3.14 -14.54 16.19
N PHE A 38 3.63 -15.02 15.04
CA PHE A 38 3.03 -16.17 14.37
C PHE A 38 3.25 -17.48 15.14
N GLY A 39 4.37 -17.62 15.85
CA GLY A 39 4.62 -18.75 16.75
C GLY A 39 3.65 -18.80 17.94
N ILE A 40 3.32 -17.65 18.53
CA ILE A 40 2.33 -17.55 19.62
C ILE A 40 0.92 -17.85 19.10
N LEU A 41 0.56 -17.35 17.91
CA LEU A 41 -0.73 -17.64 17.28
C LEU A 41 -0.88 -19.12 16.91
N ALA A 42 0.22 -19.78 16.52
CA ALA A 42 0.22 -21.22 16.30
C ALA A 42 -0.05 -22.02 17.59
N PHE A 43 0.34 -21.47 18.75
CA PHE A 43 0.20 -22.10 20.07
C PHE A 43 -1.24 -22.11 20.63
N TRP A 44 -2.10 -21.22 20.15
CA TRP A 44 -3.49 -21.11 20.62
C TRP A 44 -4.41 -22.23 20.12
N ARG A 45 -3.92 -23.14 19.26
CA ARG A 45 -4.64 -24.37 18.89
C ARG A 45 -4.05 -25.58 19.62
N PRO A 46 -4.86 -26.37 20.36
CA PRO A 46 -4.38 -27.41 21.28
C PRO A 46 -3.69 -28.64 20.64
N ALA A 47 -3.61 -28.72 19.31
CA ALA A 47 -2.90 -29.77 18.58
C ALA A 47 -1.54 -29.25 18.06
N GLY A 48 -0.47 -29.36 18.85
CA GLY A 48 0.87 -28.95 18.37
C GLY A 48 2.01 -28.77 19.38
N ARG A 49 1.84 -29.20 20.64
CA ARG A 49 2.76 -28.91 21.76
C ARG A 49 4.22 -29.40 21.59
N GLY A 50 4.49 -30.34 20.68
CA GLY A 50 5.84 -30.86 20.46
C GLY A 50 6.71 -29.96 19.58
N LEU A 51 6.13 -29.34 18.56
CA LEU A 51 6.87 -28.54 17.58
C LEU A 51 7.27 -27.17 18.15
N THR A 52 6.50 -26.69 19.12
CA THR A 52 6.72 -25.40 19.76
C THR A 52 7.89 -25.40 20.74
N ILE A 53 8.15 -26.52 21.42
CA ILE A 53 9.31 -26.67 22.30
C ILE A 53 10.60 -26.67 21.48
N ALA A 54 10.60 -27.32 20.31
CA ALA A 54 11.73 -27.30 19.39
C ALA A 54 11.98 -25.90 18.81
N GLY A 55 10.93 -25.17 18.43
CA GLY A 55 11.04 -23.78 17.97
C GLY A 55 11.58 -22.83 19.04
N LEU A 56 11.14 -22.97 20.29
CA LEU A 56 11.64 -22.18 21.40
C LEU A 56 13.11 -22.49 21.73
N ALA A 57 13.51 -23.77 21.67
CA ALA A 57 14.90 -24.17 21.88
C ALA A 57 15.84 -23.61 20.80
N LEU A 58 15.44 -23.67 19.53
CA LEU A 58 16.19 -23.09 18.42
C LEU A 58 16.28 -21.55 18.53
N GLY A 59 15.18 -20.87 18.83
CA GLY A 59 15.18 -19.42 19.05
C GLY A 59 16.04 -18.98 20.23
N ALA A 60 16.09 -19.77 21.31
CA ALA A 60 16.96 -19.48 22.45
C ALA A 60 18.45 -19.60 22.11
N ILE A 61 18.84 -20.61 21.33
CA ILE A 61 20.23 -20.78 20.88
C ILE A 61 20.67 -19.61 20.00
N GLU A 62 19.80 -19.15 19.10
CA GLU A 62 20.08 -18.04 18.20
C GLU A 62 20.14 -16.69 18.95
N ALA A 63 19.25 -16.46 19.91
CA ALA A 63 19.30 -15.28 20.76
C ALA A 63 20.60 -15.20 21.58
N ILE A 64 21.10 -16.35 22.06
CA ILE A 64 22.40 -16.43 22.75
C ILE A 64 23.54 -16.10 21.76
N ALA A 65 23.50 -16.61 20.54
CA ALA A 65 24.51 -16.30 19.52
C ALA A 65 24.54 -14.80 19.18
N VAL A 66 23.38 -14.18 18.95
CA VAL A 66 23.27 -12.72 18.71
C VAL A 66 23.77 -11.94 19.92
N ALA A 67 23.41 -12.34 21.14
CA ALA A 67 23.90 -11.69 22.35
C ALA A 67 25.44 -11.78 22.47
N THR A 68 26.05 -12.92 22.13
CA THR A 68 27.52 -13.05 22.13
C THR A 68 28.19 -12.21 21.05
N ILE A 69 27.56 -12.00 19.90
CA ILE A 69 28.07 -11.09 18.86
C ILE A 69 27.95 -9.64 19.36
N VAL A 70 26.78 -9.21 19.82
CA VAL A 70 26.56 -7.83 20.28
C VAL A 70 27.46 -7.48 21.46
N TYR A 71 27.59 -8.36 22.46
CA TYR A 71 28.48 -8.14 23.59
C TYR A 71 29.96 -8.41 23.27
N GLY A 72 30.27 -9.31 22.35
CA GLY A 72 31.64 -9.63 21.95
C GLY A 72 32.27 -8.55 21.06
N PHE A 73 31.49 -7.92 20.20
CA PHE A 73 31.93 -6.75 19.42
C PHE A 73 31.88 -5.44 20.25
N GLY A 74 31.10 -5.40 21.33
CA GLY A 74 31.02 -4.24 22.24
C GLY A 74 32.29 -3.96 23.06
N THR A 75 33.19 -4.94 23.22
CA THR A 75 34.48 -4.76 23.92
C THR A 75 35.68 -4.54 23.01
N GLY A 76 35.48 -4.49 21.68
CA GLY A 76 36.55 -4.46 20.68
C GLY A 76 36.67 -3.19 19.84
N LEU A 77 35.78 -2.20 20.01
CA LEU A 77 35.81 -0.94 19.24
C LEU A 77 36.16 0.24 20.16
N THR A 78 37.36 0.21 20.72
CA THR A 78 38.01 1.42 21.24
C THR A 78 39.29 1.65 20.45
N ALA A 79 39.47 2.90 20.02
CA ALA A 79 40.62 3.46 19.29
C ALA A 79 40.75 3.01 17.83
N ASP A 80 40.97 3.86 16.84
CA ASP A 80 41.16 5.30 16.80
C ASP A 80 40.98 5.73 15.33
N ASP A 81 40.83 7.03 15.14
CA ASP A 81 41.47 7.79 14.08
C ASP A 81 40.62 8.38 12.94
N SER A 82 40.93 9.66 12.73
CA SER A 82 40.83 10.44 11.51
C SER A 82 39.49 11.11 11.18
N THR A 83 39.22 12.13 11.98
CA THR A 83 39.02 13.52 11.51
C THR A 83 39.45 13.72 10.05
N ASN A 84 38.49 13.91 9.15
CA ASN A 84 38.69 14.71 7.95
C ASN A 84 37.44 15.57 7.74
N ALA A 85 37.49 16.73 8.37
CA ALA A 85 36.64 17.86 8.06
C ALA A 85 37.03 18.38 6.68
N THR A 86 36.35 17.93 5.63
CA THR A 86 36.30 18.67 4.37
C THR A 86 35.07 19.58 4.40
N VAL A 87 35.36 20.82 4.77
CA VAL A 87 34.57 22.03 4.52
C VAL A 87 34.05 21.99 3.07
N TYR A 88 32.74 21.82 2.89
CA TYR A 88 32.09 22.19 1.63
C TYR A 88 31.67 23.66 1.73
N GLN A 89 32.33 24.46 0.90
CA GLN A 89 32.05 25.88 0.74
C GLN A 89 30.70 26.11 0.08
N ASP A 90 29.94 27.06 0.65
CA ASP A 90 28.79 27.70 0.04
C ASP A 90 29.15 28.33 -1.30
N TYR A 91 28.63 27.79 -2.40
CA TYR A 91 28.60 28.48 -3.69
C TYR A 91 27.30 29.30 -3.79
N SER A 92 27.41 30.59 -3.45
CA SER A 92 26.39 31.61 -3.71
C SER A 92 26.45 32.03 -5.18
N LEU A 93 25.39 31.75 -5.95
CA LEU A 93 25.22 32.30 -7.30
C LEU A 93 24.74 33.76 -7.23
N PRO A 94 25.22 34.67 -8.11
CA PRO A 94 24.82 36.06 -8.11
C PRO A 94 23.39 36.26 -8.64
N ALA A 95 22.58 37.00 -7.88
CA ALA A 95 21.31 37.56 -8.32
C ALA A 95 21.54 38.75 -9.26
N THR A 96 20.90 38.76 -10.43
CA THR A 96 20.88 39.90 -11.38
C THR A 96 19.42 40.14 -11.81
N PRO A 97 18.96 41.40 -11.98
CA PRO A 97 17.61 41.83 -11.62
C PRO A 97 16.56 41.77 -12.75
N LEU A 98 15.32 41.99 -12.29
CA LEU A 98 14.04 42.20 -13.00
C LEU A 98 14.13 43.06 -14.27
N GLU A 99 13.53 42.59 -15.37
CA GLU A 99 13.12 43.41 -16.52
C GLU A 99 11.65 43.12 -16.87
N ALA A 100 10.88 44.20 -17.07
CA ALA A 100 9.42 44.24 -17.22
C ALA A 100 8.99 44.20 -18.72
N PRO A 101 7.69 43.98 -19.03
CA PRO A 101 7.21 43.36 -20.27
C PRO A 101 7.00 44.34 -21.43
N PRO A 102 6.88 43.83 -22.68
CA PRO A 102 5.57 43.93 -23.34
C PRO A 102 5.24 42.80 -24.33
N ALA A 103 3.97 42.40 -24.41
CA ALA A 103 3.20 42.27 -25.66
C ALA A 103 1.82 41.63 -25.39
N ILE A 104 0.78 42.37 -25.74
CA ILE A 104 -0.62 41.97 -25.71
C ILE A 104 -0.84 40.91 -26.79
N VAL A 105 -1.16 39.68 -26.40
CA VAL A 105 -1.66 38.65 -27.32
C VAL A 105 -3.16 38.83 -27.45
N VAL A 106 -3.59 39.39 -28.59
CA VAL A 106 -4.98 39.43 -29.01
C VAL A 106 -5.38 38.01 -29.42
N VAL A 107 -6.23 37.36 -28.63
CA VAL A 107 -6.90 36.12 -29.04
C VAL A 107 -8.18 36.51 -29.79
N PRO A 108 -8.43 35.99 -31.01
CA PRO A 108 -9.70 36.23 -31.69
C PRO A 108 -10.82 35.49 -30.95
N SER A 109 -11.82 36.26 -30.50
CA SER A 109 -13.10 35.78 -30.00
C SER A 109 -13.87 35.08 -31.13
N LEU A 110 -14.01 33.75 -31.03
CA LEU A 110 -14.92 32.98 -31.88
C LEU A 110 -16.32 32.96 -31.27
N THR A 111 -17.23 33.44 -32.10
CA THR A 111 -18.68 33.61 -32.00
C THR A 111 -19.45 32.45 -31.36
N THR A 112 -20.32 32.82 -30.43
CA THR A 112 -21.51 32.12 -29.94
C THR A 112 -22.37 31.53 -31.07
N SER A 113 -22.77 30.27 -30.93
CA SER A 113 -23.95 29.70 -31.57
C SER A 113 -24.85 29.08 -30.48
N PRO A 114 -26.18 29.29 -30.50
CA PRO A 114 -27.09 28.86 -29.43
C PRO A 114 -27.26 27.33 -29.34
N PRO A 115 -27.66 26.79 -28.16
CA PRO A 115 -27.86 25.36 -27.99
C PRO A 115 -29.13 24.90 -28.72
N VAL A 116 -29.00 23.81 -29.48
CA VAL A 116 -30.14 23.05 -30.00
C VAL A 116 -30.83 22.38 -28.81
N GLU A 117 -32.09 22.76 -28.57
CA GLU A 117 -33.04 22.03 -27.72
C GLU A 117 -33.09 20.57 -28.17
N THR A 118 -32.53 19.67 -27.35
CA THR A 118 -32.91 18.27 -27.37
C THR A 118 -33.72 18.02 -26.11
N THR A 119 -35.04 18.04 -26.27
CA THR A 119 -36.00 17.55 -25.29
C THR A 119 -35.76 16.06 -25.11
N ILE A 120 -34.96 15.70 -24.10
CA ILE A 120 -35.07 14.39 -23.46
C ILE A 120 -36.00 14.59 -22.28
N GLU A 121 -37.16 13.93 -22.34
CA GLU A 121 -38.10 13.78 -21.25
C GLU A 121 -37.41 12.99 -20.13
N VAL A 122 -36.67 13.70 -19.29
CA VAL A 122 -36.07 13.15 -18.07
C VAL A 122 -37.22 13.01 -17.07
N THR A 123 -37.61 11.76 -16.83
CA THR A 123 -38.36 11.38 -15.63
C THR A 123 -37.71 12.09 -14.45
N GLU A 124 -38.45 12.94 -13.76
CA GLU A 124 -38.03 13.69 -12.58
C GLU A 124 -37.65 12.70 -11.46
N GLY A 125 -36.45 12.15 -11.58
CA GLY A 125 -35.74 11.52 -10.48
C GLY A 125 -35.33 12.63 -9.54
N HIS A 126 -35.82 12.54 -8.31
CA HIS A 126 -35.34 13.29 -7.16
C HIS A 126 -33.83 13.60 -7.32
N PRO A 127 -33.38 14.87 -7.23
CA PRO A 127 -31.98 15.18 -7.41
C PRO A 127 -31.20 14.37 -6.38
N LEU A 128 -30.44 13.37 -6.83
CA LEU A 128 -29.51 12.63 -6.00
C LEU A 128 -28.53 13.68 -5.48
N ALA A 129 -28.70 14.05 -4.21
CA ALA A 129 -27.75 14.91 -3.54
C ALA A 129 -26.38 14.26 -3.67
N LEU A 130 -25.40 15.00 -4.22
CA LEU A 130 -24.04 14.53 -4.29
C LEU A 130 -23.55 14.21 -2.88
N PRO A 131 -22.84 13.10 -2.67
CA PRO A 131 -22.41 12.70 -1.34
C PRO A 131 -21.40 13.70 -0.77
N ALA A 132 -21.50 13.94 0.53
CA ALA A 132 -20.52 14.69 1.29
C ALA A 132 -19.57 13.75 2.06
N VAL A 133 -18.47 14.30 2.57
CA VAL A 133 -17.57 13.56 3.48
C VAL A 133 -18.35 13.12 4.72
N ASP A 134 -18.06 11.91 5.21
CA ASP A 134 -18.72 11.21 6.32
C ASP A 134 -20.19 10.79 6.08
N ASP A 135 -20.74 11.02 4.88
CA ASP A 135 -22.03 10.42 4.52
C ASP A 135 -21.92 8.89 4.43
N SER A 136 -23.06 8.21 4.64
CA SER A 136 -23.13 6.75 4.48
C SER A 136 -22.96 6.38 3.02
N CYS A 137 -22.28 5.27 2.77
CA CYS A 137 -22.13 4.67 1.45
C CYS A 137 -22.20 3.16 1.56
N ASP A 138 -22.47 2.49 0.45
CA ASP A 138 -22.47 1.03 0.36
C ASP A 138 -21.26 0.56 -0.46
N PRO A 139 -20.23 -0.05 0.16
CA PRO A 139 -18.97 -0.39 -0.50
C PRO A 139 -19.12 -1.45 -1.61
N ASP A 140 -20.25 -2.15 -1.69
CA ASP A 140 -20.52 -3.14 -2.75
C ASP A 140 -20.99 -2.48 -4.06
N VAL A 141 -21.48 -1.24 -4.01
CA VAL A 141 -22.01 -0.49 -5.17
C VAL A 141 -21.33 0.86 -5.36
N ASP A 142 -20.95 1.50 -4.27
CA ASP A 142 -20.31 2.80 -4.22
C ASP A 142 -18.80 2.60 -4.10
N ASN A 143 -18.06 2.99 -5.12
CA ASN A 143 -16.60 2.97 -5.08
C ASN A 143 -16.06 4.38 -4.93
N HIS A 144 -16.32 5.23 -5.93
CA HIS A 144 -15.88 6.62 -5.96
C HIS A 144 -17.05 7.56 -6.23
N ALA A 145 -16.93 8.78 -5.72
CA ALA A 145 -17.84 9.87 -6.04
C ALA A 145 -17.10 11.20 -6.03
N THR A 146 -17.77 12.24 -6.52
CA THR A 146 -17.31 13.62 -6.40
C THR A 146 -18.36 14.41 -5.63
N SER A 147 -17.95 15.05 -4.55
CA SER A 147 -18.80 15.94 -3.76
C SER A 147 -19.12 17.22 -4.55
N SER A 148 -20.14 17.96 -4.10
CA SER A 148 -20.55 19.23 -4.71
C SER A 148 -19.47 20.32 -4.72
N ASP A 149 -18.47 20.21 -3.85
CA ASP A 149 -17.29 21.09 -3.77
C ASP A 149 -16.13 20.63 -4.68
N GLY A 150 -16.31 19.57 -5.47
CA GLY A 150 -15.26 19.00 -6.32
C GLY A 150 -14.30 18.06 -5.60
N THR A 151 -14.54 17.77 -4.31
CA THR A 151 -13.74 16.81 -3.55
C THR A 151 -13.95 15.39 -4.08
N PHE A 152 -12.86 14.67 -4.36
CA PHE A 152 -12.92 13.25 -4.67
C PHE A 152 -13.14 12.43 -3.40
N LEU A 153 -14.06 11.47 -3.49
CA LEU A 153 -14.48 10.63 -2.40
C LEU A 153 -14.28 9.15 -2.74
N LYS A 154 -13.93 8.37 -1.72
CA LYS A 154 -13.89 6.91 -1.73
C LYS A 154 -14.85 6.39 -0.68
N CYS A 155 -15.66 5.39 -1.00
CA CYS A 155 -16.41 4.66 0.02
C CYS A 155 -15.47 3.70 0.73
N ALA A 156 -15.24 3.92 2.02
CA ALA A 156 -14.33 3.08 2.79
C ALA A 156 -14.73 3.00 4.27
N TYR A 157 -14.32 1.93 4.94
CA TYR A 157 -14.47 1.80 6.38
C TYR A 157 -13.57 2.78 7.15
N ALA A 158 -12.36 3.08 6.65
CA ALA A 158 -11.42 4.04 7.23
C ALA A 158 -11.25 3.90 8.77
N GLY A 159 -11.12 2.66 9.26
CA GLY A 159 -10.99 2.36 10.70
C GLY A 159 -12.31 2.35 11.49
N ARG A 160 -13.45 2.50 10.82
CA ARG A 160 -14.81 2.44 11.40
C ARG A 160 -15.46 1.08 11.11
N SER A 161 -16.54 0.78 11.84
CA SER A 161 -17.37 -0.42 11.60
C SER A 161 -18.37 -0.27 10.45
N THR A 162 -18.57 0.95 9.94
CA THR A 162 -19.46 1.24 8.81
C THR A 162 -18.72 2.05 7.76
N ALA A 163 -18.98 1.73 6.49
CA ALA A 163 -18.39 2.44 5.37
C ALA A 163 -18.96 3.85 5.26
N ARG A 164 -18.08 4.81 4.97
CA ARG A 164 -18.41 6.22 4.80
C ARG A 164 -17.65 6.79 3.61
N TRP A 165 -18.19 7.85 3.05
CA TRP A 165 -17.47 8.65 2.07
C TRP A 165 -16.30 9.37 2.75
N VAL A 166 -15.08 9.04 2.33
CA VAL A 166 -13.86 9.68 2.82
C VAL A 166 -13.15 10.40 1.70
N ARG A 167 -12.38 11.43 2.05
CA ARG A 167 -11.59 12.21 1.11
C ARG A 167 -10.52 11.33 0.46
N SER A 168 -10.46 11.28 -0.86
CA SER A 168 -9.47 10.51 -1.62
C SER A 168 -8.59 11.41 -2.48
N ALA A 169 -7.49 10.84 -2.97
CA ALA A 169 -6.71 11.47 -4.03
C ALA A 169 -7.53 11.47 -5.34
N PRO A 170 -7.32 12.46 -6.23
CA PRO A 170 -8.03 12.52 -7.49
C PRO A 170 -7.70 11.31 -8.38
N ILE A 171 -8.68 10.88 -9.16
CA ILE A 171 -8.47 9.88 -10.21
C ILE A 171 -7.85 10.59 -11.41
N ILE A 172 -6.63 10.22 -11.77
CA ILE A 172 -5.85 10.86 -12.85
C ILE A 172 -5.70 9.98 -14.09
N ALA A 173 -6.03 8.69 -13.98
CA ALA A 173 -5.97 7.75 -15.09
C ALA A 173 -6.90 6.55 -14.88
N TYR A 174 -7.19 5.84 -15.97
CA TYR A 174 -7.70 4.47 -15.94
C TYR A 174 -6.61 3.60 -16.57
N ALA A 175 -6.10 2.63 -15.83
CA ALA A 175 -4.90 1.90 -16.23
C ALA A 175 -4.84 0.49 -15.64
N ASP A 176 -4.28 -0.43 -16.42
CA ASP A 176 -4.00 -1.79 -15.98
C ASP A 176 -2.83 -1.85 -15.00
N GLN A 177 -2.78 -2.90 -14.20
CA GLN A 177 -1.63 -3.20 -13.35
C GLN A 177 -0.34 -3.33 -14.18
N GLY A 178 0.71 -2.66 -13.73
CA GLY A 178 2.03 -2.66 -14.37
C GLY A 178 2.16 -1.68 -15.54
N ALA A 179 1.08 -1.00 -15.95
CA ALA A 179 1.18 0.09 -16.92
C ALA A 179 2.02 1.25 -16.35
N SER A 180 2.72 1.96 -17.22
CA SER A 180 3.60 3.06 -16.82
C SER A 180 2.81 4.23 -16.26
N CYS A 181 3.40 4.92 -15.29
CA CYS A 181 2.86 6.13 -14.68
C CYS A 181 3.97 7.14 -14.38
N ASP A 182 3.57 8.41 -14.28
CA ASP A 182 4.45 9.47 -13.81
C ASP A 182 4.38 9.54 -12.27
N PRO A 183 5.46 9.19 -11.55
CA PRO A 183 5.47 9.20 -10.08
C PRO A 183 5.39 10.63 -9.50
N SER A 184 5.60 11.67 -10.32
CA SER A 184 5.42 13.06 -9.89
C SER A 184 3.95 13.51 -9.92
N ALA A 185 3.09 12.80 -10.67
CA ALA A 185 1.66 13.07 -10.71
C ALA A 185 0.98 12.67 -9.39
N ARG A 186 0.25 13.61 -8.79
CA ARG A 186 -0.48 13.39 -7.54
C ARG A 186 -1.87 12.85 -7.86
N GLY A 187 -2.08 11.55 -7.64
CA GLY A 187 -3.40 10.93 -7.84
C GLY A 187 -3.34 9.41 -7.79
N ILE A 188 -4.49 8.80 -8.07
CA ILE A 188 -4.63 7.35 -8.27
C ILE A 188 -5.10 7.06 -9.69
N ALA A 189 -4.92 5.82 -10.13
CA ALA A 189 -5.65 5.28 -11.28
C ALA A 189 -6.72 4.29 -10.82
N VAL A 190 -7.67 3.98 -11.70
CA VAL A 190 -8.66 2.92 -11.48
C VAL A 190 -8.48 1.86 -12.57
N SER A 191 -8.35 0.59 -12.18
CA SER A 191 -8.27 -0.52 -13.13
C SER A 191 -9.62 -0.78 -13.80
N PRO A 192 -9.67 -1.50 -14.94
CA PRO A 192 -10.95 -1.90 -15.57
C PRO A 192 -11.92 -2.65 -14.64
N GLU A 193 -11.39 -3.27 -13.60
CA GLU A 193 -12.05 -4.07 -12.56
C GLU A 193 -12.50 -3.20 -11.38
N GLY A 194 -12.25 -1.89 -11.44
CA GLY A 194 -12.62 -0.93 -10.40
C GLY A 194 -11.65 -0.89 -9.21
N VAL A 195 -10.44 -1.43 -9.34
CA VAL A 195 -9.46 -1.43 -8.25
C VAL A 195 -8.68 -0.12 -8.26
N ASP A 196 -8.49 0.48 -7.08
CA ASP A 196 -7.66 1.68 -6.93
C ASP A 196 -6.19 1.30 -7.13
N MET A 197 -5.48 2.10 -7.91
CA MET A 197 -4.09 1.86 -8.26
C MET A 197 -3.23 3.05 -7.82
N VAL A 198 -2.08 2.74 -7.22
CA VAL A 198 -1.08 3.73 -6.79
C VAL A 198 0.12 3.65 -7.72
N CYS A 199 0.66 4.82 -8.09
CA CYS A 199 1.88 4.89 -8.87
C CYS A 199 3.09 4.70 -7.93
N VAL A 200 3.92 3.70 -8.20
CA VAL A 200 5.16 3.45 -7.46
C VAL A 200 6.35 3.53 -8.41
N SER A 201 7.50 4.01 -7.91
CA SER A 201 8.78 4.00 -8.63
C SER A 201 9.86 3.35 -7.76
N ASN A 202 10.89 2.76 -8.37
CA ASN A 202 11.99 2.12 -7.62
C ASN A 202 13.12 3.10 -7.25
N GLY A 203 12.99 4.39 -7.55
CA GLY A 203 14.01 5.40 -7.28
C GLY A 203 13.84 6.69 -8.07
N ASP A 204 14.77 7.62 -7.85
CA ASP A 204 14.75 8.94 -8.48
C ASP A 204 15.04 8.84 -9.98
N GLY A 205 14.03 9.16 -10.80
CA GLY A 205 14.15 9.26 -12.27
C GLY A 205 13.69 8.02 -13.05
N GLU A 206 13.23 6.96 -12.39
CA GLU A 206 12.58 5.84 -13.08
C GLU A 206 11.10 6.14 -13.35
N VAL A 207 10.62 5.71 -14.53
CA VAL A 207 9.20 5.69 -14.85
C VAL A 207 8.49 4.79 -13.85
N GLY A 208 7.44 5.29 -13.22
CA GLY A 208 6.66 4.52 -12.27
C GLY A 208 5.78 3.48 -12.97
N TYR A 209 5.18 2.60 -12.18
CA TYR A 209 4.16 1.68 -12.66
C TYR A 209 2.98 1.60 -11.68
N TRP A 210 1.79 1.37 -12.23
CA TRP A 210 0.57 1.23 -11.44
C TRP A 210 0.56 -0.11 -10.70
N VAL A 211 0.35 -0.07 -9.38
CA VAL A 211 0.13 -1.26 -8.54
C VAL A 211 -1.18 -1.14 -7.77
N PRO A 212 -1.85 -2.26 -7.44
CA PRO A 212 -3.04 -2.23 -6.59
C PRO A 212 -2.78 -1.51 -5.27
N GLY A 213 -3.67 -0.60 -4.92
CA GLY A 213 -3.71 0.05 -3.63
C GLY A 213 -4.12 -0.91 -2.51
N PRO A 214 -3.86 -0.52 -1.24
CA PRO A 214 -4.22 -1.31 -0.06
C PRO A 214 -5.73 -1.40 0.20
#